data_AF-A0A842QWG9-F1
#
_entry.id   AF-A0A842QWG9-F1
#
_cell.length_a   1.000
_cell.length_b   1.000
_cell.length_c   1.000
_cell.angle_alpha   90.00
_cell.angle_beta   90.00
_cell.angle_gamma   90.00
#
_symmetry.space_group_name_H-M   'P 1'
#
loop_
_entity.id
_entity.type
_entity.pdbx_description
1 polymer ?
#
loop_
_entity_poly.entity_id
_entity_poly.type
_entity_poly.pdbx_seq_one_letter_code
_entity_poly.pdbx_strand_id
1 'polypeptide(L)' 'MKRLLGNDNVLLRFIGLYSIGLVIFFASWIISYYFLPEGILRNISILGRLAGETAAETAGQEFRQIFGLNLIG' A
#
# COMPACT_ATOMS: atom_id res chain seq x y z
N MET A 1 -0.07 -9.90 21.45
CA MET A 1 -0.53 -8.52 21.18
C MET A 1 -0.47 -7.60 22.39
N LYS A 2 -1.04 -7.95 23.56
CA LYS A 2 -0.92 -7.13 24.80
C LYS A 2 0.52 -6.71 25.14
N ARG A 3 1.49 -7.61 24.94
CA ARG A 3 2.92 -7.38 25.21
C ARG A 3 3.63 -6.42 24.23
N LEU A 4 3.04 -6.17 23.05
CA LEU A 4 3.58 -5.21 22.07
C LEU A 4 2.87 -3.86 22.19
N LEU A 5 1.54 -3.86 22.26
CA LEU A 5 0.72 -2.64 22.26
C LEU A 5 0.66 -1.94 23.62
N GLY A 6 0.78 -2.69 24.71
CA GLY A 6 0.84 -2.17 26.08
C GLY A 6 2.23 -2.30 26.68
N ASN A 7 3.29 -2.26 25.86
CA ASN A 7 4.67 -2.33 26.36
C ASN A 7 5.09 -0.97 26.95
N ASP A 8 5.82 -1.00 28.06
CA ASP A 8 6.42 0.19 28.67
C ASP A 8 7.50 0.81 27.77
N ASN A 9 8.14 -0.01 26.94
CA ASN A 9 9.08 0.47 25.93
C ASN A 9 8.33 1.06 24.74
N VAL A 10 8.46 2.39 24.58
CA VAL A 10 7.81 3.18 23.53
C VAL A 10 8.14 2.68 22.13
N LEU A 11 9.36 2.20 21.86
CA LEU A 11 9.75 1.70 20.54
C LEU A 11 8.97 0.43 20.18
N LEU A 12 8.83 -0.51 21.12
CA LEU A 12 8.07 -1.74 20.88
C LEU A 12 6.59 -1.44 20.65
N ARG A 13 6.03 -0.48 21.38
CA ARG A 13 4.66 -0.02 21.18
C ARG A 13 4.46 0.67 19.83
N PHE A 14 5.39 1.55 19.45
CA PHE A 14 5.38 2.23 18.17
C PHE A 14 5.42 1.23 17.02
N ILE A 15 6.39 0.30 17.03
CA ILE A 15 6.52 -0.73 15.99
C ILE A 15 5.26 -1.59 15.93
N GLY A 16 4.70 -1.98 17.08
CA GLY A 16 3.46 -2.76 17.14
C GLY A 16 2.27 -2.04 16.50
N LEU A 17 2.02 -0.80 16.90
CA LEU A 17 0.92 0.02 16.35
C LEU A 17 1.14 0.32 14.86
N TYR A 18 2.36 0.68 14.48
CA TYR A 18 2.72 0.97 13.10
C TYR A 18 2.53 -0.25 12.19
N SER A 19 2.96 -1.43 12.66
CA SER A 19 2.79 -2.69 11.92
C SER A 19 1.32 -3.03 11.71
N ILE A 20 0.46 -2.82 12.72
CA ILE A 20 -0.99 -2.99 12.58
C ILE A 20 -1.55 -2.02 11.54
N GLY A 21 -1.15 -0.75 11.60
CA GLY A 21 -1.53 0.25 10.61
C GLY A 21 -1.14 -0.16 9.20
N LEU A 22 0.10 -0.63 9.00
CA LEU A 22 0.57 -1.13 7.71
C LEU A 22 -0.25 -2.32 7.22
N VAL A 23 -0.54 -3.30 8.08
CA VAL A 23 -1.34 -4.47 7.70
C VAL A 23 -2.74 -4.06 7.24
N ILE A 24 -3.41 -3.18 8.00
CA ILE A 24 -4.73 -2.67 7.63
C ILE A 24 -4.65 -1.90 6.31
N PHE A 25 -3.66 -1.03 6.16
CA PHE A 25 -3.44 -0.24 4.95
C PHE A 25 -3.24 -1.14 3.72
N PHE A 26 -2.34 -2.12 3.79
CA PHE A 26 -2.08 -3.03 2.67
C PHE A 26 -3.29 -3.93 2.37
N ALA A 27 -4.02 -4.40 3.39
CA ALA A 27 -5.24 -5.17 3.18
C ALA A 27 -6.30 -4.32 2.46
N SER A 28 -6.53 -3.08 2.90
CA SER A 28 -7.43 -2.14 2.23
C SER A 28 -7.00 -1.87 0.80
N TRP A 29 -5.69 -1.67 0.55
CA TRP A 29 -5.16 -1.44 -0.79
C TRP A 29 -5.40 -2.64 -1.72
N ILE A 30 -5.12 -3.87 -1.26
CA ILE A 30 -5.37 -5.10 -2.02
C ILE A 30 -6.86 -5.27 -2.32
N ILE A 31 -7.73 -5.06 -1.33
CA ILE A 31 -9.19 -5.12 -1.54
C ILE A 31 -9.58 -4.06 -2.58
N SER A 32 -9.08 -2.83 -2.45
CA SER A 32 -9.38 -1.79 -3.40
C SER A 32 -8.93 -2.15 -4.82
N TYR A 33 -7.78 -2.81 -4.98
CA TYR A 33 -7.28 -3.26 -6.26
C TYR A 33 -8.24 -4.20 -7.00
N TYR A 34 -8.87 -5.14 -6.28
CA TYR A 34 -9.74 -6.14 -6.89
C TYR A 34 -11.20 -5.71 -7.01
N PHE A 35 -11.65 -4.74 -6.21
CA PHE A 35 -13.07 -4.36 -6.13
C PHE A 35 -13.40 -2.98 -6.69
N LEU A 36 -12.43 -2.05 -6.80
CA LEU A 36 -12.70 -0.76 -7.44
C LEU A 36 -12.52 -0.86 -8.96
N PRO A 37 -13.33 -0.12 -9.74
CA PRO A 37 -13.15 -0.04 -11.19
C PRO A 37 -11.74 0.43 -11.57
N GLU A 38 -11.16 -0.25 -12.54
CA GLU A 38 -9.90 0.18 -13.14
C GLU A 38 -10.03 1.61 -13.71
N GLY A 39 -9.01 2.44 -13.50
CA GLY A 39 -8.93 3.76 -14.15
C GLY A 39 -9.39 4.96 -13.32
N ILE A 40 -10.03 4.79 -12.15
CA ILE A 40 -10.41 5.94 -11.30
C ILE A 40 -9.16 6.74 -10.86
N LEU A 41 -8.04 6.06 -10.58
CA LEU A 41 -6.85 6.71 -9.99
C LEU A 41 -5.69 6.92 -10.99
N ARG A 42 -5.66 6.22 -12.12
CA ARG A 42 -4.51 6.22 -13.04
C ARG A 42 -4.29 7.53 -13.79
N ASN A 43 -5.36 8.26 -14.10
CA ASN A 43 -5.26 9.52 -14.86
C ASN A 43 -5.02 10.77 -14.00
N ILE A 44 -4.97 10.61 -12.66
CA ILE A 44 -4.88 11.73 -11.71
C ILE A 44 -3.45 12.27 -11.59
N SER A 45 -2.43 11.41 -11.65
CA SER A 45 -1.03 11.80 -11.43
C SER A 45 -0.12 11.44 -12.62
N ILE A 46 0.98 12.18 -12.78
CA ILE A 46 1.98 11.93 -13.83
C ILE A 46 2.55 10.52 -13.71
N LEU A 47 2.89 10.09 -12.49
CA LEU A 47 3.37 8.74 -12.21
C LEU A 47 2.29 7.68 -12.46
N GLY A 48 1.02 7.99 -12.20
CA GLY A 48 -0.11 7.11 -12.50
C GLY A 48 -0.27 6.83 -14.00
N ARG A 49 0.01 7.82 -14.85
CA ARG A 49 0.04 7.64 -16.31
C ARG A 49 1.23 6.81 -16.77
N LEU A 50 2.39 6.97 -16.12
CA LEU A 50 3.59 6.18 -16.41
C LEU A 50 3.46 4.72 -15.95
N ALA A 51 2.56 4.42 -15.01
CA ALA A 51 2.18 3.05 -14.66
C ALA A 51 1.36 2.34 -15.76
N GLY A 52 0.99 3.04 -16.83
CA GLY A 52 0.26 2.52 -17.99
C GLY A 52 -1.24 2.78 -17.94
N GLU A 53 -1.98 2.21 -18.89
CA GLU A 53 -3.41 2.49 -19.05
C GLU A 53 -4.32 1.52 -18.27
N THR A 54 -3.94 0.24 -18.16
CA THR A 54 -4.70 -0.82 -17.46
C THR A 54 -3.95 -1.41 -16.26
N ALA A 55 -4.67 -1.74 -15.19
CA ALA A 55 -4.08 -2.36 -14.00
C ALA A 55 -3.32 -3.66 -14.36
N ALA A 56 -2.27 -4.00 -13.62
CA ALA A 56 -1.57 -5.28 -13.80
C ALA A 56 -2.51 -6.48 -13.54
N GLU A 57 -2.08 -7.69 -13.93
CA GLU A 57 -2.91 -8.89 -13.69
C GLU A 57 -3.01 -9.24 -12.19
N THR A 58 -2.05 -8.79 -11.38
CA THR A 58 -2.01 -9.07 -9.94
C THR A 58 -1.58 -7.85 -9.13
N ALA A 59 -2.13 -7.73 -7.91
CA ALA A 59 -1.79 -6.65 -6.98
C ALA A 59 -0.28 -6.58 -6.67
N GLY A 60 0.42 -7.72 -6.65
CA GLY A 60 1.86 -7.76 -6.41
C GLY A 60 2.70 -7.20 -7.58
N GLN A 61 2.25 -7.40 -8.83
CA GLN A 61 2.88 -6.80 -10.01
C GLN A 61 2.65 -5.29 -10.02
N GLU A 62 1.41 -4.85 -9.78
CA GLU A 62 1.07 -3.42 -9.69
C GLU A 62 1.90 -2.74 -8.59
N PHE A 63 2.00 -3.37 -7.41
CA PHE A 63 2.79 -2.83 -6.31
C PHE A 63 4.24 -2.59 -6.71
N ARG A 64 4.90 -3.58 -7.32
CA ARG A 64 6.30 -3.44 -7.76
C ARG A 64 6.48 -2.35 -8.81
N GLN A 65 5.53 -2.22 -9.73
CA GLN A 65 5.56 -1.20 -10.77
C GLN A 65 5.44 0.21 -10.17
N ILE A 66 4.42 0.44 -9.34
CA ILE A 66 4.21 1.73 -8.66
C ILE A 66 5.38 2.03 -7.74
N PHE A 67 5.84 1.06 -6.95
CA PHE A 67 6.98 1.22 -6.05
C PHE A 67 8.25 1.59 -6.82
N GLY A 68 8.55 0.90 -7.92
CA GLY A 68 9.70 1.22 -8.78
C GLY A 68 9.63 2.63 -9.36
N LEU A 69 8.44 3.08 -9.79
CA LEU A 69 8.24 4.45 -10.26
C LEU A 69 8.48 5.50 -9.15
N ASN A 70 8.02 5.23 -7.92
CA ASN A 70 8.24 6.11 -6.77
C ASN A 70 9.69 6.12 -6.24
N LEU A 71 10.55 5.18 -6.66
CA LEU A 71 11.97 5.22 -6.32
C LEU A 71 12.78 6.13 -7.25
N ILE A 72 12.25 6.39 -8.45
CA ILE A 72 12.95 7.12 -9.52
C ILE A 72 12.42 8.56 -9.63
N GLY A 73 11.15 8.79 -9.30
CA GLY A 73 10.51 10.11 -9.19
C GLY A 73 10.51 10.65 -7.77
#